data_AF-A0A7Z0EBM5-F1
#
_entry.id   AF-A0A7Z0EBM5-F1
#
_cell.length_a   1.000
_cell.length_b   1.000
_cell.length_c   1.000
_cell.angle_alpha   90.00
_cell.angle_beta   90.00
_cell.angle_gamma   90.00
#
_symmetry.space_group_name_H-M   'P 1'
#
loop_
_entity.id
_entity.type
_entity.pdbx_description
1 polymer ?
#
loop_
_entity_poly.entity_id
_entity_poly.type
_entity_poly.pdbx_seq_one_letter_code
_entity_poly.pdbx_strand_id
1 'polypeptide(L)'
;MSENSTIAINQGVQNVSKLSVLEICAGAGGQALGLFNAGFESLLAVELDETAAQTLRQNSNGKVVVGDVADPKVWSPSEFEGVDLFAGGVPCPPFSIAGKQLGSSDERDLFAWAVEQVAVIKPRALLLENVRGLSAPRFSGYRQRVLDRLTQLGYVADWRLLYAADFGVPQLRPRFVLVALHPEDAAYFRWPEPQEREVTVGSSLRDLMGANGWPHLDDWVKLANGIGPTLVGGSKKHGGADLGPTRAKRAWEALGVDGKGVANEAPGKDAPHPSEKLPRLTIPMVARIQGWKDEYAWEFAGRKTSQYRQIGNAFPPPVAEAVGRSIRAALNHEGIPHEIPELSADVHDPVYRALANTDGFVKMARLIATLDELNHASVERRLAVLAQDFVLEEKSTSTGTAYRLGAFKGFTGQSDHSRNNYMENFRHRVS
;
A
#
# COMPACT_ATOMS: atom_id res chain seq x y z
N MET A 1 -34.96 14.84 -57.82
CA MET A 1 -35.23 14.75 -56.37
C MET A 1 -34.11 13.94 -55.74
N SER A 2 -33.45 14.56 -54.77
CA SER A 2 -32.48 14.06 -53.79
C SER A 2 -31.27 13.25 -54.27
N GLU A 3 -30.16 13.97 -54.41
CA GLU A 3 -28.81 13.48 -54.08
C GLU A 3 -28.79 13.04 -52.61
N ASN A 4 -28.26 11.84 -52.33
CA ASN A 4 -27.93 11.39 -50.98
C ASN A 4 -26.41 11.30 -50.84
N SER A 5 -25.85 12.34 -50.25
CA SER A 5 -24.49 12.41 -49.74
C SER A 5 -24.29 11.43 -48.58
N THR A 6 -23.50 10.37 -48.79
CA THR A 6 -23.03 9.52 -47.70
C THR A 6 -21.73 10.10 -47.15
N ILE A 7 -21.85 10.82 -46.03
CA ILE A 7 -20.70 11.26 -45.23
C ILE A 7 -20.28 10.03 -44.39
N ALA A 8 -19.22 9.36 -44.82
CA ALA A 8 -18.53 8.37 -43.98
C ALA A 8 -17.71 9.13 -42.94
N ILE A 9 -18.21 9.14 -41.71
CA ILE A 9 -17.55 9.75 -40.56
C ILE A 9 -16.36 8.85 -40.19
N ASN A 10 -15.16 9.27 -40.59
CA ASN A 10 -13.92 8.63 -40.21
C ASN A 10 -13.65 8.94 -38.73
N GLN A 11 -14.15 8.11 -37.82
CA GLN A 11 -13.79 8.22 -36.40
C GLN A 11 -12.37 7.70 -36.23
N GLY A 12 -11.42 8.64 -36.21
CA GLY A 12 -10.08 8.40 -35.71
C GLY A 12 -10.16 8.01 -34.25
N VAL A 13 -10.04 6.71 -33.95
CA VAL A 13 -9.62 6.25 -32.63
C VAL A 13 -8.19 6.77 -32.48
N GLN A 14 -8.02 7.89 -31.78
CA GLN A 14 -6.70 8.34 -31.38
C GLN A 14 -6.07 7.20 -30.58
N ASN A 15 -4.94 6.71 -31.09
CA ASN A 15 -4.15 5.70 -30.44
C ASN A 15 -3.47 6.38 -29.24
N VAL A 16 -4.21 6.53 -28.13
CA VAL A 16 -3.65 7.07 -26.89
C VAL A 16 -2.57 6.09 -26.45
N SER A 17 -1.31 6.51 -26.50
CA SER A 17 -0.19 5.69 -26.02
C SER A 17 -0.45 5.32 -24.56
N LYS A 18 -0.39 4.03 -24.23
CA LYS A 18 -0.55 3.58 -22.84
C LYS A 18 0.56 4.18 -21.98
N LEU A 19 0.18 4.63 -20.77
CA LEU A 19 1.14 5.12 -19.79
C LEU A 19 1.91 3.95 -19.19
N SER A 20 3.21 4.14 -18.99
CA SER A 20 4.12 3.11 -18.49
C SER A 20 4.18 3.04 -16.96
N VAL A 21 4.35 1.85 -16.40
CA VAL A 21 4.56 1.65 -14.96
C VAL A 21 5.74 0.74 -14.65
N LEU A 22 6.57 1.19 -13.71
CA LEU A 22 7.59 0.41 -13.02
C LEU A 22 7.08 0.09 -11.61
N GLU A 23 7.04 -1.18 -11.22
CA GLU A 23 6.54 -1.61 -9.91
C GLU A 23 7.60 -2.35 -9.09
N ILE A 24 7.74 -1.98 -7.82
CA ILE A 24 8.61 -2.65 -6.85
C ILE A 24 7.81 -3.33 -5.74
N CYS A 25 8.36 -4.41 -5.20
CA CYS A 25 7.66 -5.24 -4.20
C CYS A 25 6.26 -5.64 -4.71
N ALA A 26 6.18 -6.03 -5.98
CA ALA A 26 4.92 -6.22 -6.71
C ALA A 26 4.04 -7.35 -6.14
N GLY A 27 4.62 -8.25 -5.33
CA GLY A 27 3.92 -9.35 -4.69
C GLY A 27 3.25 -10.25 -5.71
N ALA A 28 2.00 -10.63 -5.44
CA ALA A 28 1.20 -11.46 -6.35
C ALA A 28 0.42 -10.63 -7.39
N GLY A 29 0.69 -9.33 -7.50
CA GLY A 29 0.12 -8.48 -8.54
C GLY A 29 -1.26 -7.89 -8.27
N GLY A 30 -1.65 -7.73 -7.01
CA GLY A 30 -2.91 -7.03 -6.69
C GLY A 30 -2.88 -5.57 -7.18
N GLN A 31 -1.79 -4.85 -6.91
CA GLN A 31 -1.57 -3.50 -7.43
C GLN A 31 -1.32 -3.51 -8.95
N ALA A 32 -0.47 -4.41 -9.45
CA ALA A 32 -0.24 -4.60 -10.88
C ALA A 32 -1.54 -4.74 -11.70
N LEU A 33 -2.46 -5.60 -11.25
CA LEU A 33 -3.76 -5.81 -11.90
C LEU A 33 -4.61 -4.54 -11.86
N GLY A 34 -4.67 -3.85 -10.72
CA GLY A 34 -5.42 -2.60 -10.61
C GLY A 34 -4.87 -1.52 -11.54
N LEU A 35 -3.55 -1.37 -11.62
CA LEU A 35 -2.89 -0.41 -12.52
C LEU A 35 -3.08 -0.79 -13.99
N PHE A 36 -3.03 -2.07 -14.33
CA PHE A 36 -3.37 -2.56 -15.67
C PHE A 36 -4.82 -2.20 -16.05
N ASN A 37 -5.79 -2.44 -15.16
CA ASN A 37 -7.19 -2.05 -15.39
C ASN A 37 -7.37 -0.53 -15.47
N ALA A 38 -6.53 0.23 -14.77
CA ALA A 38 -6.45 1.68 -14.88
C ALA A 38 -5.79 2.15 -16.18
N GLY A 39 -5.32 1.24 -17.05
CA GLY A 39 -4.77 1.56 -18.38
C GLY A 39 -3.26 1.76 -18.43
N PHE A 40 -2.53 1.38 -17.37
CA PHE A 40 -1.06 1.37 -17.39
C PHE A 40 -0.51 0.09 -18.03
N GLU A 41 0.66 0.22 -18.64
CA GLU A 41 1.44 -0.89 -19.19
C GLU A 41 2.68 -1.13 -18.31
N SER A 42 2.81 -2.35 -17.79
CA SER A 42 3.93 -2.71 -16.92
C SER A 42 5.22 -2.89 -17.72
N LEU A 43 6.21 -2.04 -17.47
CA LEU A 43 7.56 -2.17 -18.02
C LEU A 43 8.37 -3.22 -17.25
N LEU A 44 8.32 -3.15 -15.93
CA LEU A 44 9.06 -4.02 -15.03
C LEU A 44 8.31 -4.14 -13.70
N ALA A 45 8.24 -5.38 -13.19
CA ALA A 45 7.89 -5.69 -11.81
C ALA A 45 9.09 -6.37 -11.12
N VAL A 46 9.51 -5.83 -9.98
CA VAL A 46 10.58 -6.42 -9.14
C VAL A 46 9.96 -7.05 -7.90
N GLU A 47 10.17 -8.35 -7.71
CA GLU A 47 9.62 -9.10 -6.58
C GLU A 47 10.67 -10.01 -5.95
N LEU A 48 10.74 -10.05 -4.62
CA LEU A 48 11.74 -10.84 -3.90
C LEU A 48 11.35 -12.33 -3.80
N ASP A 49 10.06 -12.63 -3.68
CA ASP A 49 9.55 -13.99 -3.55
C ASP A 49 9.34 -14.65 -4.91
N GLU A 50 10.11 -15.70 -5.21
CA GLU A 50 10.01 -16.44 -6.48
C GLU A 50 8.60 -16.97 -6.76
N THR A 51 7.85 -17.39 -5.73
CA THR A 51 6.47 -17.89 -5.95
C THR A 51 5.52 -16.76 -6.34
N ALA A 52 5.60 -15.61 -5.68
CA ALA A 52 4.82 -14.43 -6.03
C ALA A 52 5.20 -13.88 -7.41
N ALA A 53 6.50 -13.88 -7.74
CA ALA A 53 6.97 -13.54 -9.08
C ALA A 53 6.48 -14.52 -10.15
N GLN A 54 6.40 -15.82 -9.84
CA GLN A 54 5.79 -16.81 -10.74
C GLN A 54 4.31 -16.49 -10.99
N THR A 55 3.55 -16.15 -9.94
CA THR A 55 2.17 -15.65 -10.08
C THR A 55 2.12 -14.45 -11.02
N LEU A 56 2.96 -13.43 -10.84
CA LEU A 56 3.00 -12.27 -11.74
C LEU A 56 3.29 -12.66 -13.20
N ARG A 57 4.27 -13.55 -13.45
CA ARG A 57 4.61 -14.00 -14.81
C ARG A 57 3.48 -14.76 -15.50
N GLN A 58 2.66 -15.47 -14.74
CA GLN A 58 1.51 -16.22 -15.27
C GLN A 58 0.35 -15.31 -15.69
N ASN A 59 0.24 -14.13 -15.07
CA ASN A 59 -0.92 -13.27 -15.21
C ASN A 59 -0.65 -11.91 -15.86
N SER A 60 0.62 -11.53 -16.04
CA SER A 60 1.01 -10.24 -16.62
C SER A 60 1.98 -10.42 -17.77
N ASN A 61 1.86 -9.55 -18.77
CA ASN A 61 2.77 -9.51 -19.92
C ASN A 61 4.05 -8.68 -19.66
N GLY A 62 4.14 -8.04 -18.49
CA GLY A 62 5.28 -7.21 -18.11
C GLY A 62 6.50 -8.06 -17.78
N LYS A 63 7.69 -7.45 -17.86
CA LYS A 63 8.93 -8.11 -17.42
C LYS A 63 8.89 -8.28 -15.91
N VAL A 64 9.19 -9.49 -15.41
CA VAL A 64 9.29 -9.77 -13.96
C VAL A 64 10.69 -10.22 -13.60
N VAL A 65 11.34 -9.46 -12.72
CA VAL A 65 12.66 -9.78 -12.18
C VAL A 65 12.52 -10.22 -10.73
N VAL A 66 13.20 -11.33 -10.39
CA VAL A 66 13.24 -11.83 -9.02
C VAL A 66 14.49 -11.35 -8.33
N GLY A 67 14.32 -10.69 -7.19
CA GLY A 67 15.44 -10.30 -6.36
C GLY A 67 15.11 -9.20 -5.37
N ASP A 68 16.13 -8.83 -4.61
CA ASP A 68 16.06 -7.69 -3.71
C ASP A 68 16.06 -6.40 -4.53
N VAL A 69 15.00 -5.61 -4.38
CA VAL A 69 14.84 -4.35 -5.12
C VAL A 69 15.99 -3.38 -4.88
N ALA A 70 16.65 -3.44 -3.71
CA ALA A 70 17.77 -2.56 -3.39
C ALA A 70 19.14 -3.11 -3.83
N ASP A 71 19.20 -4.30 -4.43
CA ASP A 71 20.43 -4.87 -4.97
C ASP A 71 20.63 -4.41 -6.43
N PRO A 72 21.68 -3.62 -6.72
CA PRO A 72 21.93 -3.11 -8.08
C PRO A 72 22.28 -4.21 -9.10
N LYS A 73 22.52 -5.46 -8.67
CA LYS A 73 22.70 -6.61 -9.58
C LYS A 73 21.38 -7.17 -10.09
N VAL A 74 20.26 -6.86 -9.44
CA VAL A 74 18.93 -7.35 -9.80
C VAL A 74 18.37 -6.52 -10.95
N TRP A 75 18.48 -5.20 -10.85
CA TRP A 75 18.01 -4.25 -11.85
C TRP A 75 18.67 -2.88 -11.62
N SER A 76 18.54 -1.97 -12.60
CA SER A 76 19.06 -0.61 -12.48
C SER A 76 17.92 0.42 -12.59
N PRO A 77 17.63 1.20 -11.53
CA PRO A 77 16.62 2.26 -11.57
C PRO A 77 16.83 3.29 -12.68
N SER A 78 18.09 3.58 -13.04
CA SER A 78 18.41 4.56 -14.09
C SER A 78 18.02 4.12 -15.50
N GLU A 79 17.77 2.83 -15.73
CA GLU A 79 17.28 2.32 -17.02
C GLU A 79 15.83 2.73 -17.29
N PHE A 80 15.12 3.20 -16.27
CA PHE A 80 13.71 3.57 -16.30
C PHE A 80 13.49 5.07 -16.07
N GLU A 81 14.51 5.89 -16.34
CA GLU A 81 14.40 7.35 -16.21
C GLU A 81 13.24 7.89 -17.07
N GLY A 82 12.35 8.66 -16.45
CA GLY A 82 11.20 9.27 -17.13
C GLY A 82 9.96 8.38 -17.30
N VAL A 83 9.87 7.24 -16.61
CA VAL A 83 8.64 6.41 -16.59
C VAL A 83 7.42 7.21 -16.11
N ASP A 84 6.22 6.91 -16.63
CA ASP A 84 5.03 7.68 -16.23
C ASP A 84 4.65 7.44 -14.76
N LEU A 85 4.72 6.19 -14.30
CA LEU A 85 4.41 5.83 -12.91
C LEU A 85 5.49 4.93 -12.31
N PHE A 86 6.00 5.32 -11.15
CA PHE A 86 6.75 4.45 -10.26
C PHE A 86 5.86 4.02 -9.08
N ALA A 87 5.62 2.72 -8.92
CA ALA A 87 4.66 2.19 -7.96
C ALA A 87 5.27 1.13 -7.02
N GLY A 88 4.70 0.96 -5.82
CA GLY A 88 5.10 -0.15 -4.95
C GLY A 88 4.29 -0.34 -3.67
N GLY A 89 3.99 -1.60 -3.35
CA GLY A 89 3.45 -2.03 -2.05
C GLY A 89 4.58 -2.41 -1.11
N VAL A 90 5.32 -1.41 -0.61
CA VAL A 90 6.57 -1.67 0.11
C VAL A 90 6.31 -2.28 1.50
N PRO A 91 7.17 -3.23 1.95
CA PRO A 91 6.95 -3.94 3.20
C PRO A 91 6.92 -3.00 4.42
N CYS A 92 5.98 -3.30 5.32
CA CYS A 92 5.68 -2.54 6.54
C CYS A 92 6.45 -2.92 7.85
N PRO A 93 7.52 -3.75 7.90
CA PRO A 93 8.16 -4.12 9.18
C PRO A 93 8.46 -2.98 10.18
N PRO A 94 8.80 -1.74 9.77
CA PRO A 94 9.05 -0.65 10.71
C PRO A 94 7.79 0.01 11.27
N PHE A 95 6.62 -0.18 10.63
CA PHE A 95 5.42 0.64 10.87
C PHE A 95 4.22 -0.15 11.39
N SER A 96 4.26 -1.49 11.31
CA SER A 96 3.16 -2.36 11.73
C SER A 96 2.94 -2.35 13.24
N ILE A 97 1.68 -2.32 13.68
CA ILE A 97 1.28 -2.41 15.09
C ILE A 97 1.79 -3.71 15.74
N ALA A 98 1.87 -4.80 14.96
CA ALA A 98 2.33 -6.11 15.40
C ALA A 98 3.87 -6.27 15.39
N GLY A 99 4.61 -5.27 14.90
CA GLY A 99 6.08 -5.26 14.85
C GLY A 99 6.70 -4.45 15.99
N LYS A 100 8.03 -4.28 15.95
CA LYS A 100 8.79 -3.47 16.92
C LYS A 100 8.64 -1.96 16.73
N GLN A 101 7.99 -1.54 15.63
CA GLN A 101 7.71 -0.14 15.31
C GLN A 101 8.96 0.75 15.27
N LEU A 102 10.07 0.21 14.76
CA LEU A 102 11.38 0.87 14.80
C LEU A 102 11.50 2.07 13.84
N GLY A 103 10.48 2.37 13.02
CA GLY A 103 10.47 3.54 12.14
C GLY A 103 11.69 3.56 11.22
N SER A 104 12.35 4.71 11.11
CA SER A 104 13.55 4.86 10.27
C SER A 104 14.82 4.23 10.86
N SER A 105 14.78 3.74 12.11
CA SER A 105 15.84 2.91 12.70
C SER A 105 15.78 1.44 12.24
N ASP A 106 14.81 1.09 11.38
CA ASP A 106 14.72 -0.24 10.78
C ASP A 106 15.43 -0.26 9.42
N GLU A 107 16.53 -1.02 9.36
CA GLU A 107 17.43 -1.23 8.22
C GLU A 107 16.75 -1.86 6.96
N ARG A 108 15.43 -2.03 7.00
CA ARG A 108 14.57 -2.63 5.97
C ARG A 108 13.54 -1.65 5.41
N ASP A 109 13.68 -0.35 5.69
CA ASP A 109 12.74 0.66 5.20
C ASP A 109 12.86 0.89 3.68
N LEU A 110 12.19 0.03 2.91
CA LEU A 110 12.08 0.16 1.47
C LEU A 110 11.22 1.35 1.04
N PHE A 111 10.44 1.96 1.96
CA PHE A 111 9.64 3.14 1.65
C PHE A 111 10.55 4.36 1.45
N ALA A 112 11.44 4.65 2.41
CA ALA A 112 12.42 5.73 2.25
C ALA A 112 13.35 5.48 1.06
N TRP A 113 13.77 4.23 0.83
CA TRP A 113 14.57 3.87 -0.33
C TRP A 113 13.87 4.18 -1.66
N ALA A 114 12.58 3.84 -1.77
CA ALA A 114 11.78 4.13 -2.96
C ALA A 114 11.67 5.64 -3.22
N VAL A 115 11.47 6.45 -2.17
CA VAL A 115 11.47 7.91 -2.27
C VAL A 115 12.81 8.43 -2.82
N GLU A 116 13.95 7.89 -2.40
CA GLU A 116 15.25 8.28 -2.96
C GLU A 116 15.43 7.83 -4.42
N GLN A 117 14.78 6.75 -4.85
CA GLN A 117 14.83 6.35 -6.26
C GLN A 117 14.08 7.32 -7.18
N VAL A 118 13.18 8.17 -6.66
CA VAL A 118 12.55 9.24 -7.45
C VAL A 118 13.59 10.21 -8.00
N ALA A 119 14.71 10.44 -7.29
CA ALA A 119 15.79 11.30 -7.78
C ALA A 119 16.54 10.70 -8.99
N VAL A 120 16.52 9.37 -9.12
CA VAL A 120 17.19 8.62 -10.19
C VAL A 120 16.24 8.34 -11.35
N ILE A 121 15.06 7.80 -11.04
CA ILE A 121 14.02 7.41 -12.00
C ILE A 121 13.30 8.63 -12.56
N LYS A 122 13.16 9.71 -11.79
CA LYS A 122 12.41 10.93 -12.16
C LYS A 122 11.05 10.61 -12.84
N PRO A 123 10.20 9.79 -12.21
CA PRO A 123 8.93 9.38 -12.80
C PRO A 123 7.94 10.55 -12.84
N ARG A 124 6.97 10.57 -13.76
CA ARG A 124 5.95 11.64 -13.71
C ARG A 124 5.07 11.58 -12.45
N ALA A 125 4.81 10.36 -11.96
CA ALA A 125 4.11 10.11 -10.71
C ALA A 125 4.74 8.98 -9.87
N LEU A 126 4.57 9.08 -8.55
CA LEU A 126 4.89 8.06 -7.55
C LEU A 126 3.59 7.57 -6.89
N LEU A 127 3.46 6.25 -6.71
CA LEU A 127 2.42 5.61 -5.92
C LEU A 127 3.04 4.62 -4.93
N LEU A 128 2.95 4.89 -3.63
CA LEU A 128 3.39 3.94 -2.61
C LEU A 128 2.23 3.57 -1.67
N GLU A 129 2.00 2.26 -1.49
CA GLU A 129 1.03 1.74 -0.55
C GLU A 129 1.70 1.25 0.74
N ASN A 130 1.07 1.53 1.88
CA ASN A 130 1.42 0.92 3.15
C ASN A 130 0.20 0.68 4.06
N VAL A 131 0.41 0.02 5.19
CA VAL A 131 -0.66 -0.26 6.15
C VAL A 131 -1.03 1.00 6.94
N ARG A 132 -2.26 1.03 7.48
CA ARG A 132 -2.78 2.10 8.35
C ARG A 132 -1.86 2.51 9.51
N GLY A 133 -1.02 1.60 10.00
CA GLY A 133 -0.06 1.88 11.08
C GLY A 133 0.85 3.08 10.80
N LEU A 134 1.22 3.30 9.53
CA LEU A 134 2.03 4.44 9.11
C LEU A 134 1.31 5.79 9.30
N SER A 135 -0.02 5.81 9.41
CA SER A 135 -0.81 7.04 9.66
C SER A 135 -0.80 7.46 11.14
N ALA A 136 -0.24 6.67 12.05
CA ALA A 136 -0.22 6.97 13.47
C ALA A 136 0.57 8.26 13.78
N PRO A 137 0.18 9.05 14.81
CA PRO A 137 0.87 10.31 15.16
C PRO A 137 2.37 10.17 15.40
N ARG A 138 2.84 9.02 15.91
CA ARG A 138 4.26 8.76 16.14
C ARG A 138 5.13 8.79 14.87
N PHE A 139 4.53 8.60 13.70
CA PHE A 139 5.25 8.62 12.42
C PHE A 139 5.03 9.93 11.66
N SER A 140 4.51 10.98 12.31
CA SER A 140 4.32 12.30 11.70
C SER A 140 5.63 12.89 11.17
N GLY A 141 6.71 12.83 11.94
CA GLY A 141 8.05 13.28 11.50
C GLY A 141 8.57 12.53 10.27
N TYR A 142 8.41 11.20 10.26
CA TYR A 142 8.73 10.37 9.09
C TYR A 142 7.94 10.79 7.85
N ARG A 143 6.61 10.87 7.96
CA ARG A 143 5.74 11.28 6.85
C ARG A 143 6.10 12.66 6.33
N GLN A 144 6.43 13.59 7.24
CA GLN A 144 6.83 14.93 6.86
C GLN A 144 8.14 14.94 6.07
N ARG A 145 9.15 14.20 6.53
CA ARG A 145 10.43 14.11 5.81
C ARG A 145 10.30 13.49 4.42
N VAL A 146 9.34 12.58 4.22
CA VAL A 146 8.99 12.08 2.89
C VAL A 146 8.41 13.19 2.02
N LEU A 147 7.44 13.96 2.52
CA LEU A 147 6.86 15.10 1.79
C LEU A 147 7.91 16.16 1.47
N ASP A 148 8.76 16.52 2.44
CA ASP A 148 9.84 17.50 2.27
C ASP A 148 10.81 17.04 1.19
N ARG A 149 11.15 15.74 1.14
CA ARG A 149 12.04 15.18 0.11
C ARG A 149 11.43 15.26 -1.27
N LEU A 150 10.17 14.87 -1.41
CA LEU A 150 9.47 14.90 -2.69
C LEU A 150 9.32 16.34 -3.18
N THR A 151 9.05 17.28 -2.26
CA THR A 151 9.04 18.72 -2.55
C THR A 151 10.39 19.21 -3.05
N GLN A 152 11.50 18.82 -2.40
CA GLN A 152 12.86 19.13 -2.86
C GLN A 152 13.17 18.55 -4.25
N LEU A 153 12.55 17.42 -4.61
CA LEU A 153 12.67 16.80 -5.92
C LEU A 153 11.70 17.39 -6.97
N GLY A 154 10.89 18.38 -6.60
CA GLY A 154 9.96 19.06 -7.51
C GLY A 154 8.60 18.38 -7.67
N TYR A 155 8.15 17.63 -6.65
CA TYR A 155 6.85 16.95 -6.63
C TYR A 155 5.92 17.54 -5.59
N VAL A 156 4.63 17.47 -5.87
CA VAL A 156 3.54 17.68 -4.93
C VAL A 156 3.07 16.32 -4.46
N ALA A 157 3.11 16.09 -3.15
CA ALA A 157 2.83 14.78 -2.56
C ALA A 157 1.73 14.87 -1.51
N ASP A 158 0.85 13.88 -1.46
CA ASP A 158 -0.22 13.81 -0.47
C ASP A 158 -0.45 12.38 0.02
N TRP A 159 -0.95 12.27 1.24
CA TRP A 159 -1.28 11.00 1.89
C TRP A 159 -2.79 10.85 2.05
N ARG A 160 -3.34 9.68 1.74
CA ARG A 160 -4.75 9.37 2.04
C ARG A 160 -4.91 7.99 2.66
N LEU A 161 -5.78 7.93 3.67
CA LEU A 161 -6.28 6.67 4.20
C LEU A 161 -7.49 6.24 3.38
N LEU A 162 -7.36 5.14 2.66
CA LEU A 162 -8.41 4.55 1.83
C LEU A 162 -8.89 3.24 2.45
N TYR A 163 -10.20 3.01 2.45
CA TYR A 163 -10.79 1.76 2.91
C TYR A 163 -11.23 0.94 1.71
N ALA A 164 -10.79 -0.32 1.62
CA ALA A 164 -11.16 -1.17 0.48
C ALA A 164 -12.69 -1.34 0.30
N ALA A 165 -13.45 -1.27 1.39
CA ALA A 165 -14.92 -1.28 1.37
C ALA A 165 -15.52 -0.17 0.51
N ASP A 166 -14.90 1.00 0.48
CA ASP A 166 -15.33 2.14 -0.33
C ASP A 166 -15.16 1.88 -1.84
N PHE A 167 -14.45 0.82 -2.23
CA PHE A 167 -14.14 0.47 -3.62
C PHE A 167 -14.72 -0.90 -4.01
N GLY A 168 -15.79 -1.34 -3.35
CA GLY A 168 -16.50 -2.57 -3.69
C GLY A 168 -15.79 -3.85 -3.24
N VAL A 169 -14.90 -3.77 -2.25
CA VAL A 169 -14.27 -4.94 -1.63
C VAL A 169 -15.00 -5.28 -0.33
N PRO A 170 -15.50 -6.52 -0.11
CA PRO A 170 -16.27 -6.90 1.08
C PRO A 170 -15.38 -7.09 2.33
N GLN A 171 -14.46 -6.16 2.57
CA GLN A 171 -13.43 -6.25 3.59
C GLN A 171 -13.05 -4.88 4.17
N LEU A 172 -13.05 -4.76 5.49
CA LEU A 172 -12.52 -3.62 6.22
C LEU A 172 -11.00 -3.71 6.18
N ARG A 173 -10.41 -3.14 5.14
CA ARG A 173 -8.97 -3.13 4.89
C ARG A 173 -8.49 -1.70 4.61
N PRO A 174 -8.12 -0.95 5.66
CA PRO A 174 -7.57 0.38 5.48
C PRO A 174 -6.13 0.33 4.95
N ARG A 175 -5.83 1.21 4.01
CA ARG A 175 -4.53 1.41 3.35
C ARG A 175 -4.15 2.86 3.33
N PHE A 176 -2.91 3.13 3.71
CA PHE A 176 -2.36 4.47 3.77
C PHE A 176 -1.46 4.65 2.56
N VAL A 177 -1.92 5.48 1.64
CA VAL A 177 -1.37 5.60 0.29
C VAL A 177 -0.72 6.97 0.15
N LEU A 178 0.48 6.99 -0.42
CA LEU A 178 1.18 8.19 -0.86
C LEU A 178 1.05 8.29 -2.38
N VAL A 179 0.63 9.46 -2.85
CA VAL A 179 0.74 9.82 -4.27
C VAL A 179 1.58 11.08 -4.37
N ALA A 180 2.51 11.12 -5.30
CA ALA A 180 3.25 12.34 -5.65
C ALA A 180 3.29 12.54 -7.16
N LEU A 181 3.05 13.76 -7.62
CA LEU A 181 3.11 14.11 -9.05
C LEU A 181 3.86 15.42 -9.23
N HIS A 182 4.33 15.70 -10.44
CA HIS A 182 4.77 17.04 -10.79
C HIS A 182 3.62 18.07 -10.66
N PRO A 183 3.91 19.35 -10.33
CA PRO A 183 2.88 20.36 -10.10
C PRO A 183 1.85 20.48 -11.23
N GLU A 184 2.28 20.40 -12.49
CA GLU A 184 1.40 20.46 -13.66
C GLU A 184 0.39 19.32 -13.73
N ASP A 185 0.78 18.10 -13.31
CA ASP A 185 -0.10 16.93 -13.26
C ASP A 185 -0.93 16.95 -11.96
N ALA A 186 -0.33 17.36 -10.84
CA ALA A 186 -0.98 17.45 -9.53
C ALA A 186 -2.20 18.38 -9.54
N ALA A 187 -2.19 19.45 -10.35
CA ALA A 187 -3.34 20.33 -10.54
C ALA A 187 -4.60 19.61 -11.07
N TYR A 188 -4.46 18.43 -11.68
CA TYR A 188 -5.58 17.62 -12.18
C TYR A 188 -5.88 16.40 -11.30
N PHE A 189 -5.01 16.09 -10.35
CA PHE A 189 -5.21 14.95 -9.47
C PHE A 189 -6.38 15.19 -8.52
N ARG A 190 -7.23 14.17 -8.39
CA ARG A 190 -8.23 14.03 -7.33
C ARG A 190 -8.15 12.61 -6.82
N TRP A 191 -8.04 12.47 -5.50
CA TRP A 191 -8.23 11.17 -4.88
C TRP A 191 -9.58 10.57 -5.27
N PRO A 192 -9.65 9.23 -5.43
CA PRO A 192 -10.89 8.59 -5.82
C PRO A 192 -11.90 8.65 -4.66
N GLU A 193 -13.16 8.85 -5.01
CA GLU A 193 -14.26 8.94 -4.06
C GLU A 193 -14.89 7.57 -3.79
N PRO A 194 -15.48 7.37 -2.60
CA PRO A 194 -16.19 6.13 -2.26
C PRO A 194 -17.32 5.81 -3.24
N GLN A 195 -17.49 4.52 -3.53
CA GLN A 195 -18.67 4.00 -4.24
C GLN A 195 -19.88 3.98 -3.31
N GLU A 196 -21.07 4.27 -3.84
CA GLU A 196 -22.31 4.32 -3.05
C GLU A 196 -22.76 2.95 -2.51
N ARG A 197 -22.30 1.85 -3.09
CA ARG A 197 -22.78 0.50 -2.77
C ARG A 197 -21.73 -0.32 -2.05
N GLU A 198 -22.04 -0.64 -0.78
CA GLU A 198 -21.31 -1.65 -0.03
C GLU A 198 -21.67 -3.07 -0.52
N VAL A 199 -20.66 -3.95 -0.56
CA VAL A 199 -20.82 -5.38 -0.82
C VAL A 199 -20.50 -6.17 0.45
N THR A 200 -21.27 -7.23 0.70
CA THR A 200 -21.12 -8.06 1.89
C THR A 200 -20.38 -9.36 1.58
N VAL A 201 -19.78 -9.99 2.60
CA VAL A 201 -19.11 -11.28 2.46
C VAL A 201 -20.07 -12.34 1.91
N GLY A 202 -21.28 -12.43 2.47
CA GLY A 202 -22.28 -13.41 2.07
C GLY A 202 -22.72 -13.24 0.61
N SER A 203 -23.00 -12.00 0.18
CA SER A 203 -23.39 -11.74 -1.21
C SER A 203 -22.25 -11.97 -2.20
N SER A 204 -21.01 -11.61 -1.83
CA SER A 204 -19.83 -11.74 -2.69
C SER A 204 -19.34 -13.19 -2.89
N LEU A 205 -19.66 -14.07 -1.95
CA LEU A 205 -19.20 -15.46 -1.94
C LEU A 205 -20.30 -16.49 -2.20
N ARG A 206 -21.55 -16.06 -2.47
CA ARG A 206 -22.71 -16.96 -2.55
C ARG A 206 -22.50 -18.10 -3.55
N ASP A 207 -22.00 -17.78 -4.74
CA ASP A 207 -21.68 -18.72 -5.81
C ASP A 207 -20.60 -19.73 -5.37
N LEU A 208 -19.50 -19.26 -4.79
CA LEU A 208 -18.40 -20.12 -4.36
C LEU A 208 -18.78 -20.98 -3.14
N MET A 209 -19.49 -20.41 -2.17
CA MET A 209 -19.87 -21.12 -0.94
C MET A 209 -20.92 -22.19 -1.24
N GLY A 210 -21.77 -21.96 -2.24
CA GLY A 210 -22.78 -22.89 -2.71
C GLY A 210 -22.29 -23.91 -3.75
N ALA A 211 -21.02 -23.85 -4.19
CA ALA A 211 -20.54 -24.59 -5.36
C ALA A 211 -20.75 -26.11 -5.29
N ASN A 212 -20.74 -26.69 -4.09
CA ASN A 212 -20.93 -28.13 -3.85
C ASN A 212 -22.35 -28.49 -3.38
N GLY A 213 -23.32 -27.58 -3.54
CA GLY A 213 -24.73 -27.83 -3.24
C GLY A 213 -25.08 -27.84 -1.75
N TRP A 214 -24.43 -26.99 -0.94
CA TRP A 214 -24.70 -26.88 0.49
C TRP A 214 -26.14 -26.41 0.75
N PRO A 215 -27.01 -27.21 1.41
CA PRO A 215 -28.42 -26.87 1.60
C PRO A 215 -28.66 -25.65 2.48
N HIS A 216 -27.68 -25.26 3.30
CA HIS A 216 -27.78 -24.15 4.26
C HIS A 216 -27.17 -22.83 3.76
N LEU A 217 -26.93 -22.72 2.45
CA LEU A 217 -26.31 -21.55 1.83
C LEU A 217 -27.08 -20.26 2.13
N ASP A 218 -28.41 -20.26 2.00
CA ASP A 218 -29.21 -19.04 2.20
C ASP A 218 -29.15 -18.52 3.63
N ASP A 219 -29.11 -19.41 4.61
CA ASP A 219 -28.99 -19.05 6.02
C ASP A 219 -27.60 -18.51 6.32
N TRP A 220 -26.55 -19.11 5.73
CA TRP A 220 -25.20 -18.57 5.82
C TRP A 220 -25.05 -17.20 5.15
N VAL A 221 -25.64 -16.99 3.97
CA VAL A 221 -25.57 -15.68 3.28
C VAL A 221 -26.22 -14.59 4.12
N LYS A 222 -27.34 -14.88 4.79
CA LYS A 222 -27.98 -13.94 5.74
C LYS A 222 -27.09 -13.67 6.96
N LEU A 223 -26.41 -14.69 7.48
CA LEU A 223 -25.48 -14.57 8.60
C LEU A 223 -24.24 -13.74 8.24
N ALA A 224 -23.64 -13.99 7.07
CA ALA A 224 -22.46 -13.30 6.57
C ALA A 224 -22.76 -11.96 5.88
N ASN A 225 -23.86 -11.29 6.26
CA ASN A 225 -24.35 -10.08 5.62
C ASN A 225 -23.67 -8.80 6.15
N GLY A 226 -22.35 -8.76 6.11
CA GLY A 226 -21.56 -7.60 6.51
C GLY A 226 -20.19 -7.57 5.86
N ILE A 227 -19.40 -6.56 6.22
CA ILE A 227 -18.02 -6.37 5.75
C ILE A 227 -17.08 -7.25 6.57
N GLY A 228 -16.23 -8.02 5.89
CA GLY A 228 -15.26 -8.90 6.52
C GLY A 228 -14.12 -8.15 7.24
N PRO A 229 -13.56 -8.66 8.34
CA PRO A 229 -12.30 -8.16 8.90
C PRO A 229 -11.14 -8.26 7.89
N THR A 230 -10.05 -7.51 8.12
CA THR A 230 -8.85 -7.59 7.27
C THR A 230 -8.29 -9.01 7.22
N LEU A 231 -8.10 -9.57 6.02
CA LEU A 231 -7.34 -10.78 5.76
C LEU A 231 -5.84 -10.51 6.01
N VAL A 232 -5.20 -11.36 6.80
CA VAL A 232 -3.78 -11.21 7.18
C VAL A 232 -2.97 -12.35 6.59
N GLY A 233 -2.20 -12.08 5.52
CA GLY A 233 -1.37 -13.09 4.86
C GLY A 233 -0.16 -13.55 5.69
N GLY A 234 0.30 -12.72 6.62
CA GLY A 234 1.46 -13.01 7.47
C GLY A 234 2.79 -12.99 6.71
N SER A 235 3.82 -13.58 7.31
CA SER A 235 5.18 -13.66 6.77
C SER A 235 5.61 -15.12 6.55
N LYS A 236 6.78 -15.34 5.93
CA LYS A 236 7.38 -16.69 5.84
C LYS A 236 7.72 -17.29 7.21
N LYS A 237 7.96 -16.46 8.23
CA LYS A 237 8.43 -16.88 9.57
C LYS A 237 7.30 -17.02 10.59
N HIS A 238 6.24 -16.24 10.42
CA HIS A 238 5.11 -16.14 11.34
C HIS A 238 3.81 -15.94 10.56
N GLY A 239 2.76 -16.68 10.95
CA GLY A 239 1.46 -16.66 10.28
C GLY A 239 1.21 -17.93 9.47
N GLY A 240 0.07 -18.57 9.72
CA GLY A 240 -0.45 -19.68 8.93
C GLY A 240 -1.53 -19.22 7.97
N ALA A 241 -2.16 -20.14 7.25
CA ALA A 241 -3.32 -19.83 6.42
C ALA A 241 -4.60 -19.70 7.28
N ASP A 242 -4.58 -18.78 8.25
CA ASP A 242 -5.70 -18.39 9.10
C ASP A 242 -6.08 -16.92 8.85
N LEU A 243 -7.30 -16.52 9.18
CA LEU A 243 -7.84 -15.20 8.82
C LEU A 243 -7.34 -14.06 9.73
N GLY A 244 -6.22 -14.27 10.43
CA GLY A 244 -5.51 -13.27 11.19
C GLY A 244 -5.44 -13.51 12.70
N PRO A 245 -5.10 -12.48 13.50
CA PRO A 245 -4.94 -12.61 14.96
C PRO A 245 -6.26 -12.96 15.65
N THR A 246 -6.19 -13.37 16.92
CA THR A 246 -7.36 -13.81 17.71
C THR A 246 -8.56 -12.88 17.62
N ARG A 247 -8.35 -11.55 17.65
CA ARG A 247 -9.43 -10.56 17.51
C ARG A 247 -10.08 -10.61 16.12
N ALA A 248 -9.29 -10.74 15.06
CA ALA A 248 -9.81 -10.86 13.69
C ALA A 248 -10.60 -12.17 13.53
N LYS A 249 -10.09 -13.28 14.07
CA LYS A 249 -10.78 -14.58 14.03
C LYS A 249 -12.14 -14.56 14.73
N ARG A 250 -12.24 -13.90 15.89
CA ARG A 250 -13.52 -13.70 16.58
C ARG A 250 -14.50 -12.84 15.77
N ALA A 251 -14.00 -11.82 15.08
CA ALA A 251 -14.83 -10.98 14.22
C ALA A 251 -15.31 -11.75 12.96
N TRP A 252 -14.48 -12.61 12.38
CA TRP A 252 -14.89 -13.54 11.33
C TRP A 252 -15.93 -14.55 11.81
N GLU A 253 -15.74 -15.11 13.02
CA GLU A 253 -16.67 -16.05 13.65
C GLU A 253 -18.06 -15.39 13.87
N ALA A 254 -18.07 -14.14 14.34
CA ALA A 254 -19.31 -13.35 14.47
C ALA A 254 -20.00 -13.07 13.12
N LEU A 255 -19.25 -13.08 12.01
CA LEU A 255 -19.75 -12.96 10.64
C LEU A 255 -20.07 -14.32 9.99
N GLY A 256 -20.06 -15.41 10.76
CA GLY A 256 -20.41 -16.73 10.26
C GLY A 256 -19.28 -17.45 9.50
N VAL A 257 -18.01 -17.14 9.77
CA VAL A 257 -16.85 -17.77 9.12
C VAL A 257 -15.86 -18.29 10.17
N ASP A 258 -15.44 -19.55 10.08
CA ASP A 258 -14.35 -20.07 10.89
C ASP A 258 -13.01 -19.49 10.40
N GLY A 259 -12.52 -18.48 11.12
CA GLY A 259 -11.25 -17.82 10.80
C GLY A 259 -9.98 -18.59 11.17
N LYS A 260 -10.08 -19.80 11.74
CA LYS A 260 -8.91 -20.57 12.23
C LYS A 260 -8.12 -21.28 11.13
N GLY A 261 -8.60 -21.26 9.89
CA GLY A 261 -7.91 -21.83 8.75
C GLY A 261 -8.63 -21.60 7.42
N VAL A 262 -8.06 -22.09 6.32
CA VAL A 262 -8.70 -22.14 5.00
C VAL A 262 -8.99 -23.58 4.54
N ALA A 263 -10.17 -23.79 3.97
CA ALA A 263 -10.61 -25.06 3.40
C ALA A 263 -9.99 -25.31 2.02
N ASN A 264 -10.01 -26.58 1.58
CA ASN A 264 -9.68 -26.94 0.21
C ASN A 264 -10.88 -26.76 -0.72
N GLU A 265 -12.08 -27.05 -0.23
CA GLU A 265 -13.32 -27.08 -1.00
C GLU A 265 -14.45 -26.39 -0.24
N ALA A 266 -15.48 -25.96 -0.97
CA ALA A 266 -16.70 -25.42 -0.40
C ALA A 266 -17.51 -26.52 0.33
N PRO A 267 -18.38 -26.16 1.30
CA PRO A 267 -19.24 -27.11 1.99
C PRO A 267 -20.09 -27.94 1.01
N GLY A 268 -20.11 -29.26 1.19
CA GLY A 268 -20.94 -30.18 0.40
C GLY A 268 -22.36 -30.36 0.95
N LYS A 269 -23.14 -31.24 0.34
CA LYS A 269 -24.54 -31.54 0.72
C LYS A 269 -24.71 -31.98 2.18
N ASP A 270 -23.74 -32.74 2.69
CA ASP A 270 -23.76 -33.30 4.05
C ASP A 270 -23.09 -32.38 5.09
N ALA A 271 -22.65 -31.17 4.68
CA ALA A 271 -22.03 -30.23 5.60
C ALA A 271 -23.06 -29.65 6.57
N PRO A 272 -22.74 -29.55 7.87
CA PRO A 272 -23.68 -29.11 8.90
C PRO A 272 -24.16 -27.67 8.70
N HIS A 273 -25.28 -27.31 9.35
CA HIS A 273 -25.79 -25.95 9.39
C HIS A 273 -24.77 -25.01 10.09
N PRO A 274 -24.64 -23.73 9.67
CA PRO A 274 -23.67 -22.80 10.26
C PRO A 274 -23.84 -22.57 11.77
N SER A 275 -25.03 -22.82 12.35
CA SER A 275 -25.22 -22.77 13.81
C SER A 275 -24.49 -23.89 14.57
N GLU A 276 -24.18 -25.00 13.91
CA GLU A 276 -23.46 -26.13 14.50
C GLU A 276 -21.96 -26.05 14.22
N LYS A 277 -21.59 -25.68 12.98
CA LYS A 277 -20.20 -25.53 12.56
C LYS A 277 -20.07 -24.54 11.42
N LEU A 278 -19.32 -23.47 11.67
CA LEU A 278 -19.04 -22.44 10.68
C LEU A 278 -18.15 -22.96 9.53
N PRO A 279 -18.42 -22.54 8.29
CA PRO A 279 -17.55 -22.86 7.15
C PRO A 279 -16.23 -22.08 7.20
N ARG A 280 -15.19 -22.65 6.60
CA ARG A 280 -13.93 -21.95 6.32
C ARG A 280 -13.91 -21.48 4.87
N LEU A 281 -13.22 -20.38 4.61
CA LEU A 281 -13.02 -19.89 3.25
C LEU A 281 -12.03 -20.76 2.48
N THR A 282 -12.23 -20.90 1.17
CA THR A 282 -11.27 -21.49 0.23
C THR A 282 -10.35 -20.41 -0.36
N ILE A 283 -9.27 -20.78 -1.05
CA ILE A 283 -8.38 -19.80 -1.71
C ILE A 283 -9.13 -18.90 -2.71
N PRO A 284 -10.00 -19.42 -3.61
CA PRO A 284 -10.83 -18.58 -4.46
C PRO A 284 -11.70 -17.58 -3.69
N MET A 285 -12.30 -18.00 -2.56
CA MET A 285 -13.09 -17.09 -1.73
C MET A 285 -12.23 -15.99 -1.12
N VAL A 286 -11.03 -16.33 -0.63
CA VAL A 286 -10.09 -15.34 -0.08
C VAL A 286 -9.67 -14.34 -1.17
N ALA A 287 -9.40 -14.79 -2.40
CA ALA A 287 -9.10 -13.90 -3.53
C ALA A 287 -10.28 -12.97 -3.85
N ARG A 288 -11.51 -13.49 -3.88
CA ARG A 288 -12.75 -12.72 -4.07
C ARG A 288 -12.93 -11.65 -2.99
N ILE A 289 -12.76 -12.00 -1.71
CA ILE A 289 -12.82 -11.05 -0.58
C ILE A 289 -11.73 -9.98 -0.67
N GLN A 290 -10.60 -10.28 -1.31
CA GLN A 290 -9.51 -9.33 -1.50
C GLN A 290 -9.72 -8.44 -2.75
N GLY A 291 -10.73 -8.72 -3.57
CA GLY A 291 -11.14 -7.89 -4.71
C GLY A 291 -10.75 -8.44 -6.08
N TRP A 292 -10.22 -9.66 -6.17
CA TRP A 292 -10.10 -10.33 -7.47
C TRP A 292 -11.46 -10.77 -7.97
N LYS A 293 -11.78 -10.41 -9.21
CA LYS A 293 -12.96 -10.87 -9.94
C LYS A 293 -12.61 -12.06 -10.81
N ASP A 294 -13.61 -12.90 -11.07
CA ASP A 294 -13.44 -14.14 -11.84
C ASP A 294 -13.05 -13.86 -13.30
N GLU A 295 -13.51 -12.74 -13.86
CA GLU A 295 -13.19 -12.29 -15.22
C GLU A 295 -11.69 -12.03 -15.45
N TYR A 296 -10.92 -11.81 -14.39
CA TYR A 296 -9.47 -11.62 -14.50
C TYR A 296 -8.72 -12.93 -14.69
N ALA A 297 -9.35 -14.08 -14.43
CA ALA A 297 -8.74 -15.41 -14.52
C ALA A 297 -7.36 -15.50 -13.81
N TRP A 298 -7.20 -14.82 -12.67
CA TRP A 298 -5.90 -14.67 -12.01
C TRP A 298 -5.46 -15.96 -11.29
N GLU A 299 -4.36 -16.56 -11.72
CA GLU A 299 -3.84 -17.82 -11.18
C GLU A 299 -2.72 -17.59 -10.15
N PHE A 300 -2.84 -18.18 -8.96
CA PHE A 300 -1.82 -18.06 -7.92
C PHE A 300 -0.90 -19.28 -7.88
N ALA A 301 0.40 -19.07 -8.04
CA ALA A 301 1.41 -20.11 -7.94
C ALA A 301 1.63 -20.57 -6.48
N GLY A 302 2.15 -21.80 -6.34
CA GLY A 302 2.56 -22.39 -5.07
C GLY A 302 1.45 -23.14 -4.33
N ARG A 303 1.79 -23.63 -3.12
CA ARG A 303 0.84 -24.39 -2.27
C ARG A 303 -0.16 -23.44 -1.59
N LYS A 304 -1.26 -24.01 -1.08
CA LYS A 304 -2.35 -23.31 -0.39
C LYS A 304 -1.90 -22.19 0.57
N THR A 305 -0.97 -22.46 1.48
CA THR A 305 -0.49 -21.45 2.43
C THR A 305 0.30 -20.32 1.75
N SER A 306 1.02 -20.61 0.67
CA SER A 306 1.72 -19.60 -0.13
C SER A 306 0.72 -18.73 -0.90
N GLN A 307 -0.26 -19.34 -1.57
CA GLN A 307 -1.33 -18.63 -2.27
C GLN A 307 -2.13 -17.73 -1.31
N TYR A 308 -2.50 -18.24 -0.14
CA TYR A 308 -3.18 -17.45 0.88
C TYR A 308 -2.37 -16.22 1.30
N ARG A 309 -1.06 -16.40 1.54
CA ARG A 309 -0.16 -15.31 1.93
C ARG A 309 -0.05 -14.25 0.86
N GLN A 310 0.10 -14.68 -0.39
CA GLN A 310 0.13 -13.82 -1.57
C GLN A 310 -1.12 -12.93 -1.65
N ILE A 311 -2.30 -13.54 -1.55
CA ILE A 311 -3.58 -12.81 -1.55
C ILE A 311 -3.69 -11.87 -0.35
N GLY A 312 -3.45 -12.38 0.86
CA GLY A 312 -3.61 -11.63 2.11
C GLY A 312 -2.65 -10.46 2.26
N ASN A 313 -1.53 -10.44 1.56
CA ASN A 313 -0.55 -9.35 1.57
C ASN A 313 -0.74 -8.34 0.43
N ALA A 314 -1.52 -8.66 -0.59
CA ALA A 314 -1.70 -7.78 -1.73
C ALA A 314 -2.47 -6.49 -1.39
N PHE A 315 -2.17 -5.43 -2.14
CA PHE A 315 -3.04 -4.26 -2.24
C PHE A 315 -4.29 -4.66 -3.03
N PRO A 316 -5.53 -4.38 -2.56
CA PRO A 316 -6.74 -4.79 -3.26
C PRO A 316 -6.78 -4.21 -4.69
N PRO A 317 -6.99 -5.05 -5.73
CA PRO A 317 -7.03 -4.59 -7.11
C PRO A 317 -8.03 -3.42 -7.35
N PRO A 318 -9.25 -3.43 -6.78
CA PRO A 318 -10.20 -2.32 -7.01
C PRO A 318 -9.71 -0.97 -6.45
N VAL A 319 -8.96 -0.98 -5.34
CA VAL A 319 -8.41 0.25 -4.75
C VAL A 319 -7.24 0.76 -5.58
N ALA A 320 -6.35 -0.15 -5.99
CA ALA A 320 -5.24 0.18 -6.89
C ALA A 320 -5.73 0.71 -8.23
N GLU A 321 -6.81 0.14 -8.78
CA GLU A 321 -7.46 0.63 -9.99
C GLU A 321 -8.05 2.02 -9.81
N ALA A 322 -8.76 2.28 -8.71
CA ALA A 322 -9.35 3.59 -8.46
C ALA A 322 -8.29 4.70 -8.36
N VAL A 323 -7.21 4.44 -7.59
CA VAL A 323 -6.09 5.38 -7.48
C VAL A 323 -5.35 5.51 -8.81
N GLY A 324 -5.12 4.40 -9.52
CA GLY A 324 -4.50 4.40 -10.84
C GLY A 324 -5.28 5.24 -11.85
N ARG A 325 -6.62 5.14 -11.88
CA ARG A 325 -7.47 5.94 -12.76
C ARG A 325 -7.35 7.44 -12.44
N SER A 326 -7.30 7.80 -11.17
CA SER A 326 -7.04 9.19 -10.74
C SER A 326 -5.67 9.68 -11.19
N ILE A 327 -4.62 8.87 -11.06
CA ILE A 327 -3.27 9.22 -11.53
C ILE A 327 -3.28 9.37 -13.05
N ARG A 328 -3.86 8.42 -13.80
CA ARG A 328 -3.93 8.51 -15.27
C ARG A 328 -4.66 9.78 -15.72
N ALA A 329 -5.81 10.07 -15.13
CA ALA A 329 -6.57 11.28 -15.44
C ALA A 329 -5.71 12.53 -15.18
N ALA A 330 -4.95 12.54 -14.07
CA ALA A 330 -4.01 13.62 -13.77
C ALA A 330 -2.90 13.73 -14.82
N LEU A 331 -2.24 12.63 -15.20
CA LEU A 331 -1.17 12.61 -16.20
C LEU A 331 -1.64 12.98 -17.62
N ASN A 332 -2.93 12.84 -17.90
CA ASN A 332 -3.57 13.25 -19.15
C ASN A 332 -4.18 14.66 -19.08
N HIS A 333 -4.07 15.36 -17.94
CA HIS A 333 -4.72 16.64 -17.67
C HIS A 333 -6.23 16.62 -17.92
N GLU A 334 -6.89 15.53 -17.55
CA GLU A 334 -8.34 15.38 -17.66
C GLU A 334 -9.06 16.16 -16.55
N GLY A 335 -10.00 17.03 -16.92
CA GLY A 335 -10.82 17.81 -15.98
C GLY A 335 -10.35 19.27 -15.84
N ILE A 336 -10.79 19.93 -14.76
CA ILE A 336 -10.48 21.34 -14.48
C ILE A 336 -9.31 21.39 -13.48
N PRO A 337 -8.22 22.10 -13.79
CA PRO A 337 -7.11 22.25 -12.86
C PRO A 337 -7.60 22.98 -11.61
N HIS A 338 -7.12 22.55 -10.44
CA HIS A 338 -7.29 23.29 -9.19
C HIS A 338 -5.98 23.87 -8.71
N GLU A 339 -6.08 24.90 -7.88
CA GLU A 339 -4.95 25.34 -7.08
C GLU A 339 -4.48 24.19 -6.22
N ILE A 340 -3.19 23.91 -6.32
CA ILE A 340 -2.52 22.94 -5.46
C ILE A 340 -2.55 23.57 -4.07
N PRO A 341 -3.20 22.93 -3.08
CA PRO A 341 -3.14 23.43 -1.71
C PRO A 341 -1.68 23.61 -1.32
N GLU A 342 -1.32 24.69 -0.63
CA GLU A 342 -0.06 24.69 0.13
C GLU A 342 -0.07 23.40 0.93
N LEU A 343 0.91 22.51 0.70
CA LEU A 343 0.98 21.17 1.30
C LEU A 343 0.55 21.26 2.77
N SER A 344 -0.67 20.80 3.05
CA SER A 344 -1.50 21.47 4.06
C SER A 344 -0.99 21.26 5.47
N ALA A 345 -1.26 22.27 6.29
CA ALA A 345 -0.86 22.42 7.67
C ALA A 345 -1.26 21.27 8.63
N ASP A 346 -1.97 20.26 8.14
CA ASP A 346 -2.58 19.19 8.94
C ASP A 346 -1.67 17.98 9.18
N VAL A 347 -0.58 17.83 8.39
CA VAL A 347 0.38 16.70 8.55
C VAL A 347 1.44 16.99 9.61
N HIS A 348 1.58 18.25 10.02
CA HIS A 348 2.78 18.68 10.68
C HIS A 348 2.73 18.52 12.19
N ASP A 349 3.63 17.70 12.73
CA ASP A 349 4.07 17.87 14.10
C ASP A 349 4.66 19.29 14.25
N PRO A 350 4.08 20.17 15.07
CA PRO A 350 4.55 21.56 15.15
C PRO A 350 5.95 21.67 15.77
N VAL A 351 6.37 20.70 16.59
CA VAL A 351 7.76 20.61 17.09
C VAL A 351 8.71 20.29 15.94
N TYR A 352 8.34 19.36 15.06
CA TYR A 352 9.13 19.07 13.85
C TYR A 352 9.28 20.32 12.99
N ARG A 353 8.17 21.01 12.66
CA ARG A 353 8.20 22.25 11.86
C ARG A 353 9.10 23.31 12.49
N ALA A 354 8.96 23.54 13.80
CA ALA A 354 9.75 24.55 14.50
C ALA A 354 11.25 24.26 14.40
N LEU A 355 11.64 22.98 14.49
CA LEU A 355 13.04 22.56 14.36
C LEU A 355 13.52 22.56 12.89
N ALA A 356 12.72 22.04 11.95
CA ALA A 356 13.09 21.90 10.54
C ALA A 356 13.22 23.25 9.82
N ASN A 357 12.44 24.26 10.23
CA ASN A 357 12.46 25.60 9.64
C ASN A 357 13.48 26.55 10.30
N THR A 358 14.30 26.06 11.24
CA THR A 358 15.29 26.89 11.92
C THR A 358 16.70 26.38 11.64
N ASP A 359 17.52 27.22 11.03
CA ASP A 359 18.97 26.98 10.96
C ASP A 359 19.60 27.16 12.35
N GLY A 360 19.65 26.08 13.12
CA GLY A 360 20.31 26.04 14.44
C GLY A 360 19.46 25.46 15.56
N PHE A 361 19.79 25.85 16.80
CA PHE A 361 19.13 25.33 18.00
C PHE A 361 17.89 26.15 18.37
N VAL A 362 16.77 25.47 18.62
CA VAL A 362 15.51 26.03 19.10
C VAL A 362 15.36 25.77 20.59
N LYS A 363 15.16 26.83 21.39
CA LYS A 363 14.97 26.71 22.84
C LYS A 363 13.64 26.03 23.18
N MET A 364 13.61 25.24 24.26
CA MET A 364 12.39 24.60 24.77
C MET A 364 11.22 25.58 24.93
N ALA A 365 11.47 26.79 25.46
CA ALA A 365 10.44 27.82 25.62
C ALA A 365 9.78 28.21 24.29
N ARG A 366 10.54 28.25 23.18
CA ARG A 366 10.00 28.53 21.84
C ARG A 366 9.19 27.34 21.31
N LEU A 367 9.64 26.11 21.57
CA LEU A 367 8.90 24.90 21.20
C LEU A 367 7.57 24.77 21.95
N ILE A 368 7.53 25.20 23.21
CA ILE A 368 6.29 25.31 23.99
C ILE A 368 5.38 26.39 23.40
N ALA A 369 5.93 27.56 23.06
CA ALA A 369 5.17 28.66 22.48
C ALA A 369 4.62 28.38 21.07
N THR A 370 5.22 27.47 20.30
CA THR A 370 4.71 27.07 18.97
C THR A 370 3.45 26.20 19.03
N LEU A 371 2.98 25.85 20.22
CA LEU A 371 1.91 24.87 20.42
C LEU A 371 0.97 25.36 21.54
N ASP A 372 -0.12 26.02 21.16
CA ASP A 372 -1.07 26.70 22.05
C ASP A 372 -1.77 25.83 23.13
N GLU A 373 -1.47 24.53 23.26
CA GLU A 373 -2.11 23.64 24.26
C GLU A 373 -1.20 22.55 24.88
N LEU A 374 0.13 22.59 24.71
CA LEU A 374 1.01 21.52 25.19
C LEU A 374 1.96 21.96 26.32
N ASN A 375 1.89 21.27 27.45
CA ASN A 375 2.84 21.43 28.55
C ASN A 375 4.24 20.87 28.18
N HIS A 376 5.25 21.22 28.97
CA HIS A 376 6.64 20.78 28.79
C HIS A 376 6.78 19.28 28.49
N ALA A 377 6.09 18.43 29.27
CA ALA A 377 6.12 16.98 29.12
C ALA A 377 5.57 16.48 27.77
N SER A 378 4.72 17.27 27.11
CA SER A 378 4.18 16.94 25.80
C SER A 378 5.15 17.27 24.66
N VAL A 379 5.90 18.37 24.79
CA VAL A 379 7.00 18.70 23.88
C VAL A 379 8.13 17.67 24.01
N GLU A 380 8.51 17.29 25.23
CA GLU A 380 9.52 16.24 25.47
C GLU A 380 9.12 14.90 24.85
N ARG A 381 7.86 14.49 24.99
CA ARG A 381 7.36 13.27 24.32
C ARG A 381 7.48 13.34 22.81
N ARG A 382 7.20 14.49 22.19
CA ARG A 382 7.36 14.68 20.73
C ARG A 382 8.83 14.68 20.32
N LEU A 383 9.70 15.35 21.07
CA LEU A 383 11.16 15.32 20.86
C LEU A 383 11.70 13.89 20.96
N ALA A 384 11.25 13.10 21.94
CA ALA A 384 11.65 11.71 22.09
C ALA A 384 11.18 10.82 20.92
N VAL A 385 10.00 11.11 20.35
CA VAL A 385 9.52 10.45 19.12
C VAL A 385 10.40 10.86 17.92
N LEU A 386 10.66 12.16 17.73
CA LEU A 386 11.52 12.64 16.66
C LEU A 386 12.95 12.09 16.76
N ALA A 387 13.48 11.94 17.97
CA ALA A 387 14.79 11.36 18.21
C ALA A 387 14.89 9.88 17.80
N GLN A 388 13.78 9.17 17.56
CA GLN A 388 13.82 7.84 16.97
C GLN A 388 14.12 7.91 15.47
N ASP A 389 13.66 8.96 14.81
CA ASP A 389 13.76 9.11 13.37
C ASP A 389 14.88 10.04 12.88
N PHE A 390 15.35 10.93 13.75
CA PHE A 390 16.36 11.93 13.44
C PHE A 390 17.46 11.90 14.48
N VAL A 391 18.65 12.32 14.09
CA VAL A 391 19.68 12.74 15.04
C VAL A 391 19.16 14.02 15.69
N LEU A 392 18.72 13.94 16.94
CA LEU A 392 18.35 15.12 17.71
C LEU A 392 19.57 15.61 18.48
N GLU A 393 20.02 16.81 18.18
CA GLU A 393 21.13 17.43 18.89
C GLU A 393 20.62 18.31 20.02
N GLU A 394 21.27 18.22 21.17
CA GLU A 394 20.89 18.96 22.37
C GLU A 394 22.04 19.86 22.83
N LYS A 395 21.69 21.07 23.26
CA LYS A 395 22.64 22.02 23.83
C LYS A 395 22.08 22.61 25.12
N SER A 396 22.77 22.40 26.22
CA SER A 396 22.49 23.06 27.49
C SER A 396 22.89 24.54 27.41
N THR A 397 22.00 25.44 27.82
CA THR A 397 22.25 26.87 27.94
C THR A 397 21.95 27.36 29.35
N SER A 398 22.43 28.54 29.73
CA SER A 398 22.12 29.17 31.01
C SER A 398 20.61 29.39 31.24
N THR A 399 19.82 29.37 30.17
CA THR A 399 18.36 29.58 30.19
C THR A 399 17.55 28.31 29.90
N GLY A 400 18.18 27.12 29.96
CA GLY A 400 17.54 25.82 29.69
C GLY A 400 18.11 25.09 28.47
N THR A 401 17.44 24.03 28.03
CA THR A 401 17.89 23.20 26.89
C THR A 401 17.38 23.74 25.55
N ALA A 402 18.22 23.67 24.53
CA ALA A 402 17.86 23.94 23.14
C ALA A 402 18.14 22.72 22.27
N TYR A 403 17.33 22.53 21.24
CA TYR A 403 17.31 21.33 20.39
C TYR A 403 17.50 21.71 18.94
N ARG A 404 18.22 20.90 18.17
CA ARG A 404 18.35 21.02 16.71
C ARG A 404 18.02 19.69 16.07
N LEU A 405 17.21 19.71 15.01
CA LEU A 405 16.96 18.52 14.20
C LEU A 405 18.15 18.32 13.25
N GLY A 406 18.86 17.22 13.42
CA GLY A 406 19.98 16.82 12.59
C GLY A 406 19.54 15.87 11.46
N ALA A 407 20.49 15.04 10.99
CA ALA A 407 20.25 14.12 9.89
C ALA A 407 19.11 13.13 10.18
N PHE A 408 18.30 12.84 9.17
CA PHE A 408 17.35 11.73 9.22
C PHE A 408 18.10 10.40 9.32
N LYS A 409 17.67 9.53 10.23
CA LYS A 409 18.32 8.24 10.51
C LYS A 409 18.00 7.19 9.46
N GLY A 410 16.88 7.35 8.75
CA GLY A 410 16.56 6.48 7.63
C GLY A 410 17.59 6.67 6.53
N PHE A 411 18.15 5.54 6.07
CA PHE A 411 19.17 5.46 5.03
C PHE A 411 20.58 5.93 5.46
N THR A 412 21.24 5.18 6.34
CA THR A 412 22.71 5.21 6.49
C THR A 412 23.37 4.02 5.79
N GLY A 413 23.91 4.25 4.58
CA GLY A 413 25.08 3.57 4.01
C GLY A 413 24.98 2.06 3.71
N GLN A 414 24.87 1.70 2.43
CA GLN A 414 24.99 0.31 1.95
C GLN A 414 26.44 -0.25 1.97
N SER A 415 27.45 0.52 2.37
CA SER A 415 28.86 0.19 2.16
C SER A 415 29.42 -0.88 3.11
N ASP A 416 28.86 -1.06 4.32
CA ASP A 416 29.36 -2.03 5.32
C ASP A 416 28.23 -2.78 6.05
N HIS A 417 27.21 -3.24 5.31
CA HIS A 417 25.94 -3.65 5.95
C HIS A 417 25.83 -5.13 6.31
N SER A 418 25.41 -5.40 7.55
CA SER A 418 24.94 -6.68 8.12
C SER A 418 23.85 -7.40 7.31
N ARG A 419 23.18 -6.70 6.39
CA ARG A 419 22.17 -7.24 5.46
C ARG A 419 22.78 -8.22 4.45
N ASN A 420 24.03 -7.99 4.03
CA ASN A 420 24.78 -8.98 3.24
C ASN A 420 25.04 -10.25 4.07
N ASN A 421 25.40 -10.13 5.35
CA ASN A 421 25.55 -11.27 6.26
C ASN A 421 24.21 -11.98 6.59
N TYR A 422 23.10 -11.24 6.68
CA TYR A 422 21.76 -11.82 6.84
C TYR A 422 21.32 -12.58 5.58
N MET A 423 21.69 -12.13 4.40
CA MET A 423 21.36 -12.83 3.15
C MET A 423 22.31 -14.00 2.89
N GLU A 424 23.61 -13.88 3.18
CA GLU A 424 24.59 -14.96 3.08
C GLU A 424 24.29 -16.13 4.03
N ASN A 425 23.92 -15.86 5.28
CA ASN A 425 23.58 -16.91 6.24
C ASN A 425 22.21 -17.58 5.99
N PHE A 426 21.34 -16.96 5.17
CA PHE A 426 19.96 -17.44 4.96
C PHE A 426 19.61 -17.78 3.50
N ARG A 427 20.59 -17.74 2.57
CA ARG A 427 20.48 -18.27 1.20
C ARG A 427 19.88 -19.69 1.13
N HIS A 428 20.13 -20.53 2.15
CA HIS A 428 19.62 -21.90 2.24
C HIS A 428 18.19 -22.05 2.77
N ARG A 429 17.48 -20.96 3.09
CA ARG A 429 16.08 -20.98 3.58
C ARG A 429 15.12 -20.15 2.72
N VAL A 430 15.60 -19.65 1.58
CA VAL A 430 14.82 -18.89 0.59
C VAL A 430 14.43 -19.76 -0.62
N SER A 431 14.88 -21.02 -0.69
CA SER A 431 14.34 -22.02 -1.64
C SER A 431 13.03 -22.63 -1.17
#